data_AF-A0A1E1F2L1-F1
#
_entry.id   AF-A0A1E1F2L1-F1
#
_cell.length_a   1.000
_cell.length_b   1.000
_cell.length_c   1.000
_cell.angle_alpha   90.00
_cell.angle_beta   90.00
_cell.angle_gamma   90.00
#
_symmetry.space_group_name_H-M   'P 1'
#
loop_
_entity.id
_entity.type
_entity.pdbx_description
1 polymer ?
#
loop_
_entity_poly.entity_id
_entity_poly.type
_entity_poly.pdbx_seq_one_letter_code
_entity_poly.pdbx_strand_id
1 'polypeptide(L)'
;MKGELRALGMVHGLLLGLVLAAPWVGAQVMHWGVEALFIMGAFQLRLADRRFALRPGWRGWISHIRMAPQRLAAWAALAIAGLIALPHEPGVSAAILFAALLGELLLYPACVWLLPRFSRRQLGLFLALMLLSGPILDMDMLRLPLLFVTGMSACLFWLRGPDGDVRAFAVALAGGGAAALAALLWPMTGPLCVPFATVAGTVALAHLSVMRRHPHHWRLDGQASGFRLSLPRLPSRPF
;
A
#
# COMPACT_ATOMS: atom_id res chain seq x y z
N MET A 1 2.23 18.22 10.39
CA MET A 1 2.76 16.91 9.96
C MET A 1 4.06 17.09 9.14
N LYS A 2 5.13 17.68 9.67
CA LYS A 2 6.34 17.97 8.88
C LYS A 2 7.47 16.90 9.01
N GLY A 3 7.26 15.82 9.75
CA GLY A 3 8.35 14.84 10.05
C GLY A 3 8.03 13.35 9.86
N GLU A 4 6.77 12.91 10.07
CA GLU A 4 6.40 11.48 10.17
C GLU A 4 6.57 10.68 8.87
N LEU A 5 6.77 11.34 7.73
CA LEU A 5 6.79 10.69 6.42
C LEU A 5 8.01 11.06 5.58
N ARG A 6 8.99 11.76 6.15
CA ARG A 6 10.16 12.22 5.39
C ARG A 6 10.96 11.03 4.86
N ALA A 7 11.20 10.01 5.68
CA ALA A 7 11.95 8.81 5.29
C ALA A 7 11.20 8.01 4.21
N LEU A 8 9.91 7.72 4.41
CA LEU A 8 9.11 6.97 3.44
C LEU A 8 8.95 7.74 2.12
N GLY A 9 8.76 9.06 2.18
CA GLY A 9 8.70 9.92 1.00
C GLY A 9 10.03 10.02 0.26
N MET A 10 11.16 10.09 0.97
CA MET A 10 12.50 10.05 0.37
C MET A 10 12.77 8.71 -0.32
N VAL A 11 12.46 7.59 0.34
CA VAL A 11 12.65 6.26 -0.26
C VAL A 11 11.74 6.07 -1.46
N HIS A 12 10.48 6.53 -1.40
CA HIS A 12 9.58 6.51 -2.56
C HIS A 12 10.12 7.36 -3.73
N GLY A 13 10.60 8.57 -3.44
CA GLY A 13 11.19 9.45 -4.45
C GLY A 13 12.48 8.88 -5.06
N LEU A 14 13.32 8.26 -4.25
CA LEU A 14 14.54 7.60 -4.71
C LEU A 14 14.22 6.37 -5.57
N LEU A 15 13.26 5.55 -5.14
CA LEU A 15 12.77 4.41 -5.92
C LEU A 15 12.19 4.88 -7.25
N LEU A 16 11.36 5.93 -7.25
CA LEU A 16 10.82 6.51 -8.47
C LEU A 16 11.95 7.00 -9.39
N GLY A 17 12.95 7.69 -8.85
CA GLY A 17 14.12 8.13 -9.61
C GLY A 17 14.91 6.97 -10.21
N LEU A 18 15.10 5.88 -9.46
CA LEU A 18 15.77 4.67 -9.93
C LEU A 18 14.97 3.98 -11.05
N VAL A 19 13.64 3.94 -10.93
CA VAL A 19 12.75 3.37 -11.94
C VAL A 19 12.72 4.22 -13.21
N LEU A 20 12.71 5.54 -13.08
CA LEU A 20 12.84 6.44 -14.23
C LEU A 20 14.22 6.33 -14.90
N ALA A 21 15.26 5.97 -14.13
CA ALA A 21 16.59 5.67 -14.63
C ALA A 21 16.75 4.22 -15.16
N ALA A 22 15.74 3.36 -15.02
CA ALA A 22 15.81 1.95 -15.41
C ALA A 22 16.20 1.69 -16.87
N PRO A 23 15.89 2.56 -17.88
CA PRO A 23 16.44 2.41 -19.23
C PRO A 23 17.98 2.28 -19.28
N TRP A 24 18.69 2.79 -18.27
CA TRP A 24 20.14 2.79 -18.17
C TRP A 24 20.70 1.71 -17.23
N VAL A 25 19.86 1.09 -16.39
CA VAL A 25 20.28 0.16 -15.33
C VAL A 25 19.85 -1.28 -15.62
N GLY A 26 18.73 -1.47 -16.34
CA GLY A 26 18.24 -2.77 -16.80
C GLY A 26 16.74 -2.97 -16.61
N ALA A 27 16.15 -3.74 -17.53
CA ALA A 27 14.72 -4.08 -17.57
C ALA A 27 14.16 -4.69 -16.26
N GLN A 28 14.99 -5.45 -15.54
CA GLN A 28 14.58 -6.13 -14.32
C GLN A 28 14.31 -5.15 -13.16
N VAL A 29 15.04 -4.03 -13.14
CA VAL A 29 14.84 -2.95 -12.15
C VAL A 29 13.50 -2.24 -12.37
N MET A 30 13.06 -2.11 -13.62
CA MET A 30 11.74 -1.55 -13.96
C MET A 30 10.63 -2.42 -13.34
N HIS A 31 10.68 -3.74 -13.53
CA HIS A 31 9.67 -4.66 -13.02
C HIS A 31 9.54 -4.60 -11.50
N TRP A 32 10.65 -4.80 -10.78
CA TRP A 32 10.65 -4.78 -9.32
C TRP A 32 10.29 -3.41 -8.76
N GLY A 33 10.75 -2.35 -9.42
CA GLY A 33 10.49 -0.99 -8.98
C GLY A 33 9.03 -0.57 -9.18
N VAL A 34 8.39 -0.98 -10.27
CA VAL A 34 6.95 -0.74 -10.50
C VAL A 34 6.11 -1.45 -9.43
N GLU A 35 6.38 -2.73 -9.16
CA GLU A 35 5.72 -3.46 -8.08
C GLU A 35 5.86 -2.75 -6.74
N ALA A 36 7.08 -2.33 -6.42
CA ALA A 36 7.38 -1.66 -5.17
C ALA A 36 6.67 -0.29 -5.07
N LEU A 37 6.62 0.47 -6.16
CA LEU A 37 5.91 1.75 -6.25
C LEU A 37 4.40 1.56 -6.04
N PHE A 38 3.78 0.52 -6.58
CA PHE A 38 2.35 0.25 -6.37
C PHE A 38 2.03 -0.05 -4.90
N ILE A 39 2.84 -0.87 -4.24
CA ILE A 39 2.68 -1.16 -2.79
C ILE A 39 2.89 0.11 -1.97
N MET A 40 4.01 0.82 -2.18
CA MET A 40 4.36 2.00 -1.41
C MET A 40 3.39 3.17 -1.65
N GLY A 41 2.99 3.38 -2.90
CA GLY A 41 2.04 4.43 -3.30
C GLY A 41 0.67 4.21 -2.67
N ALA A 42 0.16 2.97 -2.69
CA ALA A 42 -1.09 2.63 -2.02
C ALA A 42 -1.01 2.78 -0.50
N PHE A 43 0.11 2.36 0.10
CA PHE A 43 0.37 2.56 1.53
C PHE A 43 0.36 4.05 1.90
N GLN A 44 1.07 4.89 1.14
CA GLN A 44 1.13 6.33 1.36
C GLN A 44 -0.22 7.00 1.11
N LEU A 45 -0.96 6.60 0.08
CA LEU A 45 -2.30 7.11 -0.20
C LEU A 45 -3.23 6.85 0.98
N ARG A 46 -3.20 5.62 1.52
CA ARG A 46 -4.00 5.28 2.70
C ARG A 46 -3.58 6.05 3.94
N LEU A 47 -2.27 6.23 4.14
CA LEU A 47 -1.74 6.94 5.30
C LEU A 47 -2.02 8.45 5.23
N ALA A 48 -1.99 9.04 4.03
CA ALA A 48 -2.29 10.44 3.80
C ALA A 48 -3.77 10.75 4.04
N ASP A 49 -4.66 9.76 3.83
CA ASP A 49 -6.05 9.89 4.20
C ASP A 49 -6.22 9.79 5.72
N ARG A 50 -6.27 10.96 6.36
CA ARG A 50 -6.52 11.11 7.80
C ARG A 50 -7.86 10.51 8.25
N ARG A 51 -8.76 10.14 7.34
CA ARG A 51 -10.07 9.58 7.67
C ARG A 51 -10.03 8.06 7.58
N PHE A 52 -10.35 7.41 8.71
CA PHE A 52 -10.42 5.95 8.77
C PHE A 52 -11.53 5.35 7.90
N ALA A 53 -12.53 6.15 7.51
CA ALA A 53 -13.54 5.82 6.51
C ALA A 53 -13.82 7.03 5.61
N LEU A 54 -14.13 6.80 4.33
CA LEU A 54 -14.68 7.83 3.45
C LEU A 54 -15.96 8.41 4.09
N ARG A 55 -16.28 9.68 3.79
CA ARG A 55 -17.59 10.24 4.18
C ARG A 55 -18.68 9.26 3.70
N PRO A 56 -19.61 8.83 4.57
CA PRO A 56 -20.65 7.90 4.16
C PRO A 56 -21.40 8.46 2.95
N GLY A 57 -21.58 7.60 1.94
CA GLY A 57 -22.29 7.93 0.69
C GLY A 57 -21.41 8.41 -0.47
N TRP A 58 -22.07 8.61 -1.61
CA TRP A 58 -21.50 8.92 -2.92
C TRP A 58 -20.63 10.20 -2.96
N ARG A 59 -20.89 11.17 -2.06
CA ARG A 59 -20.15 12.44 -2.02
C ARG A 59 -18.67 12.26 -1.66
N GLY A 60 -18.35 11.28 -0.81
CA GLY A 60 -16.96 10.94 -0.47
C GLY A 60 -16.21 10.37 -1.68
N TRP A 61 -16.89 9.51 -2.44
CA TRP A 61 -16.38 8.90 -3.66
C TRP A 61 -16.12 9.96 -4.75
N ILE A 62 -17.09 10.85 -5.01
CA ILE A 62 -16.93 11.93 -6.01
C ILE A 62 -15.76 12.84 -5.64
N SER A 63 -15.63 13.21 -4.36
CA SER A 63 -14.50 14.04 -3.92
C SER A 63 -13.16 13.35 -4.17
N HIS A 64 -13.07 12.03 -3.98
CA HIS A 64 -11.86 11.27 -4.23
C HIS A 64 -11.52 11.22 -5.73
N ILE A 65 -12.52 10.93 -6.58
CA ILE A 65 -12.37 10.93 -8.04
C ILE A 65 -11.89 12.30 -8.53
N ARG A 66 -12.42 13.41 -8.00
CA ARG A 66 -12.00 14.76 -8.41
C ARG A 66 -10.52 15.06 -8.13
N MET A 67 -9.92 14.39 -7.16
CA MET A 67 -8.50 14.54 -6.83
C MET A 67 -7.61 13.50 -7.55
N ALA A 68 -8.20 12.48 -8.18
CA ALA A 68 -7.48 11.42 -8.87
C ALA A 68 -6.64 11.90 -10.06
N PRO A 69 -7.04 12.87 -10.90
CA PRO A 69 -6.26 13.29 -12.06
C PRO A 69 -4.82 13.70 -11.73
N GLN A 70 -4.63 14.44 -10.63
CA GLN A 70 -3.30 14.88 -10.21
C GLN A 70 -2.42 13.70 -9.77
N ARG A 71 -3.02 12.66 -9.17
CA ARG A 71 -2.29 11.44 -8.77
C ARG A 71 -2.00 10.54 -9.97
N LEU A 72 -2.95 10.42 -10.89
CA LEU A 72 -2.83 9.65 -12.13
C LEU A 72 -1.74 10.20 -13.05
N ALA A 73 -1.42 11.49 -13.00
CA ALA A 73 -0.32 12.07 -13.79
C ALA A 73 1.03 11.40 -13.49
N ALA A 74 1.33 11.09 -12.22
CA ALA A 74 2.56 10.40 -11.85
C ALA A 74 2.60 8.96 -12.38
N TRP A 75 1.47 8.26 -12.33
CA TRP A 75 1.33 6.91 -12.88
C TRP A 75 1.42 6.89 -14.41
N ALA A 76 0.89 7.92 -15.09
CA ALA A 76 1.03 8.07 -16.53
C ALA A 76 2.50 8.30 -16.93
N ALA A 77 3.23 9.15 -16.19
CA ALA A 77 4.67 9.32 -16.39
C ALA A 77 5.44 8.01 -16.20
N LEU A 78 5.08 7.22 -15.18
CA LEU A 78 5.65 5.89 -14.96
C LEU A 78 5.36 4.92 -16.11
N ALA A 79 4.12 4.91 -16.63
CA ALA A 79 3.75 4.07 -17.76
C ALA A 79 4.51 4.44 -19.05
N ILE A 80 4.75 5.73 -19.29
CA ILE A 80 5.59 6.22 -20.38
C ILE A 80 7.03 5.76 -20.19
N ALA A 81 7.59 5.88 -18.98
CA ALA A 81 8.92 5.36 -18.68
C ALA A 81 9.02 3.84 -18.90
N GLY A 82 7.98 3.09 -18.52
CA GLY A 82 7.84 1.66 -18.84
C GLY A 82 7.90 1.40 -20.34
N LEU A 83 7.21 2.20 -21.14
CA LEU A 83 7.15 2.04 -22.60
C LEU A 83 8.52 2.29 -23.25
N ILE A 84 9.27 3.25 -22.72
CA ILE A 84 10.62 3.59 -23.18
C ILE A 84 11.64 2.52 -22.74
N ALA A 85 11.55 2.05 -21.48
CA ALA A 85 12.49 1.09 -20.92
C ALA A 85 12.28 -0.34 -21.43
N LEU A 86 11.04 -0.70 -21.76
CA LEU A 86 10.63 -2.04 -22.18
C LEU A 86 9.87 -1.99 -23.52
N PRO A 87 10.52 -1.58 -24.62
CA PRO A 87 9.83 -1.36 -25.90
C PRO A 87 9.25 -2.65 -26.49
N HIS A 88 9.70 -3.82 -26.04
CA HIS A 88 9.26 -5.14 -26.52
C HIS A 88 8.14 -5.73 -25.65
N GLU A 89 7.78 -5.07 -24.56
CA GLU A 89 6.75 -5.51 -23.60
C GLU A 89 5.71 -4.40 -23.35
N PRO A 90 4.97 -3.94 -24.39
CA PRO A 90 4.00 -2.85 -24.24
C PRO A 90 2.88 -3.16 -23.23
N GLY A 91 2.68 -4.45 -22.92
CA GLY A 91 1.76 -4.92 -21.88
C GLY A 91 2.06 -4.32 -20.51
N VAL A 92 3.32 -4.03 -20.17
CA VAL A 92 3.70 -3.46 -18.87
C VAL A 92 3.14 -2.05 -18.69
N SER A 93 3.25 -1.19 -19.70
CA SER A 93 2.68 0.16 -19.66
C SER A 93 1.16 0.14 -19.55
N ALA A 94 0.51 -0.76 -20.30
CA ALA A 94 -0.93 -0.96 -20.21
C ALA A 94 -1.35 -1.46 -18.82
N ALA A 95 -0.62 -2.41 -18.25
CA ALA A 95 -0.85 -2.92 -16.90
C ALA A 95 -0.68 -1.83 -15.83
N ILE A 96 0.34 -0.97 -15.95
CA ILE A 96 0.53 0.18 -15.05
C ILE A 96 -0.67 1.13 -15.11
N LEU A 97 -1.08 1.53 -16.30
CA LEU A 97 -2.22 2.45 -16.47
C LEU A 97 -3.53 1.82 -15.97
N PHE A 98 -3.77 0.56 -16.33
CA PHE A 98 -4.94 -0.18 -15.88
C PHE A 98 -4.98 -0.27 -14.35
N ALA A 99 -3.87 -0.65 -13.74
CA ALA A 99 -3.76 -0.78 -12.29
C ALA A 99 -3.86 0.56 -11.57
N ALA A 100 -3.33 1.64 -12.13
CA ALA A 100 -3.46 2.97 -11.57
C ALA A 100 -4.91 3.46 -11.61
N LEU A 101 -5.59 3.29 -12.75
CA LEU A 101 -7.00 3.64 -12.90
C LEU A 101 -7.90 2.80 -11.99
N LEU A 102 -7.73 1.48 -12.01
CA LEU A 102 -8.49 0.56 -11.17
C LEU A 102 -8.21 0.81 -9.68
N GLY A 103 -6.94 1.02 -9.33
CA GLY A 103 -6.43 1.34 -8.00
C GLY A 103 -7.08 2.59 -7.42
N GLU A 104 -7.00 3.71 -8.14
CA GLU A 104 -7.47 5.02 -7.67
C GLU A 104 -9.00 5.17 -7.75
N LEU A 105 -9.63 4.66 -8.81
CA LEU A 105 -11.05 4.94 -9.07
C LEU A 105 -12.00 3.92 -8.43
N LEU A 106 -11.55 2.68 -8.20
CA LEU A 106 -12.40 1.60 -7.71
C LEU A 106 -11.84 0.92 -6.45
N LEU A 107 -10.60 0.43 -6.49
CA LEU A 107 -10.04 -0.37 -5.41
C LEU A 107 -9.80 0.45 -4.16
N TYR A 108 -9.30 1.68 -4.26
CA TYR A 108 -9.10 2.54 -3.10
C TYR A 108 -10.43 2.81 -2.38
N PRO A 109 -11.49 3.31 -3.04
CA PRO A 109 -12.79 3.50 -2.39
C PRO A 109 -13.36 2.21 -1.79
N ALA A 110 -13.29 1.09 -2.52
CA ALA A 110 -13.76 -0.21 -2.04
C ALA A 110 -12.98 -0.68 -0.80
N CYS A 111 -11.66 -0.58 -0.83
CA CYS A 111 -10.78 -1.00 0.26
C CYS A 111 -10.96 -0.14 1.51
N VAL A 112 -11.13 1.18 1.36
CA VAL A 112 -11.43 2.07 2.49
C VAL A 112 -12.79 1.77 3.11
N TRP A 113 -13.73 1.16 2.36
CA TRP A 113 -15.01 0.70 2.90
C TRP A 113 -14.95 -0.70 3.52
N LEU A 114 -14.23 -1.63 2.90
CA LEU A 114 -14.17 -3.05 3.28
C LEU A 114 -13.13 -3.32 4.40
N LEU A 115 -11.88 -2.91 4.18
CA LEU A 115 -10.75 -3.31 5.01
C LEU A 115 -10.86 -2.82 6.48
N PRO A 116 -11.46 -1.65 6.79
CA PRO A 116 -11.66 -1.26 8.19
C PRO A 116 -12.57 -2.22 8.99
N ARG A 117 -13.38 -3.06 8.34
CA ARG A 117 -14.23 -4.04 9.03
C ARG A 117 -13.45 -5.23 9.55
N PHE A 118 -12.28 -5.50 8.98
CA PHE A 118 -11.48 -6.65 9.37
C PHE A 118 -10.88 -6.41 10.75
N SER A 119 -10.65 -7.46 11.53
CA SER A 119 -9.77 -7.38 12.70
C SER A 119 -8.30 -7.31 12.25
N ARG A 120 -7.38 -6.98 13.15
CA ARG A 120 -5.93 -7.01 12.84
C ARG A 120 -5.47 -8.39 12.37
N ARG A 121 -5.99 -9.47 12.99
CA ARG A 121 -5.69 -10.86 12.59
C ARG A 121 -6.18 -11.15 11.17
N GLN A 122 -7.42 -10.73 10.86
CA GLN A 122 -7.98 -10.88 9.52
C GLN A 122 -7.20 -10.08 8.47
N LEU A 123 -6.75 -8.85 8.79
CA LEU A 123 -5.87 -8.09 7.91
C LEU A 123 -4.51 -8.78 7.69
N GLY A 124 -3.94 -9.38 8.73
CA GLY A 124 -2.69 -10.14 8.63
C GLY A 124 -2.84 -11.37 7.72
N LEU A 125 -3.93 -12.13 7.89
CA LEU A 125 -4.26 -13.26 7.00
C LEU A 125 -4.51 -12.79 5.56
N PHE A 126 -5.28 -11.73 5.39
CA PHE A 126 -5.55 -11.16 4.06
C PHE A 126 -4.26 -10.69 3.37
N LEU A 127 -3.38 -9.99 4.09
CA LEU A 127 -2.09 -9.56 3.59
C LEU A 127 -1.20 -10.76 3.19
N ALA A 128 -1.16 -11.79 4.03
CA ALA A 128 -0.43 -13.03 3.72
C ALA A 128 -0.98 -13.71 2.47
N LEU A 129 -2.30 -13.78 2.31
CA LEU A 129 -2.94 -14.35 1.11
C LEU A 129 -2.60 -13.55 -0.15
N MET A 130 -2.64 -12.21 -0.10
CA MET A 130 -2.27 -11.37 -1.24
C MET A 130 -0.78 -11.58 -1.62
N LEU A 131 0.12 -11.64 -0.64
CA LEU A 131 1.54 -11.89 -0.91
C LEU A 131 1.76 -13.28 -1.51
N LEU A 132 1.11 -14.31 -0.96
CA LEU A 132 1.20 -15.70 -1.44
C LEU A 132 0.53 -15.93 -2.81
N SER A 133 -0.42 -15.08 -3.21
CA SER A 133 -0.98 -15.13 -4.57
C SER A 133 -0.07 -14.54 -5.63
N GLY A 134 1.00 -13.83 -5.24
CA GLY A 134 1.95 -13.21 -6.16
C GLY A 134 2.53 -14.20 -7.19
N PRO A 135 3.12 -15.34 -6.79
CA PRO A 135 3.69 -16.32 -7.73
C PRO A 135 2.72 -16.92 -8.74
N ILE A 136 1.41 -16.86 -8.46
CA ILE A 136 0.36 -17.42 -9.31
C ILE A 136 -0.03 -16.42 -10.41
N LEU A 137 0.24 -15.14 -10.18
CA LEU A 137 -0.12 -14.04 -11.06
C LEU A 137 1.15 -13.50 -11.71
N ASP A 138 1.28 -13.69 -13.02
CA ASP A 138 2.30 -13.02 -13.81
C ASP A 138 2.06 -11.50 -13.85
N MET A 139 2.96 -10.72 -14.46
CA MET A 139 2.83 -9.27 -14.69
C MET A 139 1.70 -8.89 -15.67
N ASP A 140 0.60 -9.62 -15.58
CA ASP A 140 -0.66 -9.40 -16.25
C ASP A 140 -1.49 -8.32 -15.54
N MET A 141 -2.66 -8.01 -16.12
CA MET A 141 -3.54 -6.94 -15.63
C MET A 141 -4.02 -7.10 -14.18
N LEU A 142 -3.80 -8.23 -13.51
CA LEU A 142 -4.27 -8.51 -12.15
C LEU A 142 -3.20 -8.35 -11.06
N ARG A 143 -1.90 -8.46 -11.39
CA ARG A 143 -0.84 -8.43 -10.39
C ARG A 143 -0.65 -7.06 -9.75
N LEU A 144 -0.51 -6.00 -10.56
CA LEU A 144 -0.32 -4.65 -10.04
C LEU A 144 -1.52 -4.15 -9.20
N PRO A 145 -2.79 -4.40 -9.58
CA PRO A 145 -3.94 -4.11 -8.72
C PRO A 145 -3.90 -4.86 -7.38
N LEU A 146 -3.47 -6.13 -7.39
CA LEU A 146 -3.33 -6.92 -6.16
C LEU A 146 -2.23 -6.35 -5.25
N LEU A 147 -1.11 -5.90 -5.82
CA LEU A 147 -0.05 -5.23 -5.08
C LEU A 147 -0.48 -3.87 -4.51
N PHE A 148 -1.34 -3.14 -5.22
CA PHE A 148 -1.98 -1.94 -4.70
C PHE A 148 -2.81 -2.26 -3.44
N VAL A 149 -3.67 -3.29 -3.52
CA VAL A 149 -4.47 -3.75 -2.37
C VAL A 149 -3.57 -4.22 -1.22
N THR A 150 -2.47 -4.91 -1.53
CA THR A 150 -1.44 -5.33 -0.56
C THR A 150 -0.87 -4.13 0.21
N GLY A 151 -0.54 -3.04 -0.49
CA GLY A 151 -0.08 -1.79 0.13
C GLY A 151 -1.12 -1.15 1.06
N MET A 152 -2.39 -1.10 0.63
CA MET A 152 -3.51 -0.62 1.46
C MET A 152 -3.66 -1.45 2.74
N SER A 153 -3.62 -2.78 2.61
CA SER A 153 -3.74 -3.72 3.73
C SER A 153 -2.56 -3.64 4.68
N ALA A 154 -1.33 -3.51 4.16
CA ALA A 154 -0.13 -3.31 4.96
C ALA A 154 -0.21 -2.02 5.80
N CYS A 155 -0.71 -0.93 5.21
CA CYS A 155 -0.92 0.33 5.93
C CYS A 155 -1.93 0.17 7.08
N LEU A 156 -3.08 -0.44 6.82
CA LEU A 156 -4.09 -0.68 7.85
C LEU A 156 -3.63 -1.66 8.93
N PHE A 157 -2.85 -2.67 8.56
CA PHE A 157 -2.26 -3.62 9.49
C PHE A 157 -1.27 -2.91 10.43
N TRP A 158 -0.42 -2.04 9.87
CA TRP A 158 0.53 -1.22 10.62
C TRP A 158 -0.16 -0.20 11.53
N LEU A 159 -1.16 0.54 11.04
CA LEU A 159 -1.95 1.52 11.82
C LEU A 159 -2.70 0.89 13.01
N ARG A 160 -2.89 -0.42 13.00
CA ARG A 160 -3.51 -1.20 14.10
C ARG A 160 -2.49 -1.94 14.95
N GLY A 161 -1.22 -1.84 14.57
CA GLY A 161 -0.09 -2.41 15.28
C GLY A 161 0.45 -1.48 16.38
N PRO A 162 1.47 -1.94 17.11
CA PRO A 162 2.11 -1.13 18.13
C PRO A 162 2.91 0.00 17.46
N ASP A 163 2.58 1.25 17.79
CA ASP A 163 3.31 2.43 17.30
C ASP A 163 4.75 2.43 17.83
N GLY A 164 5.72 2.56 16.91
CA GLY A 164 7.14 2.76 17.27
C GLY A 164 7.82 1.60 18.00
N ASP A 165 7.26 0.38 17.99
CA ASP A 165 7.90 -0.79 18.61
C ASP A 165 9.20 -1.20 17.88
N VAL A 166 10.32 -1.17 18.61
CA VAL A 166 11.65 -1.55 18.13
C VAL A 166 11.68 -3.02 17.71
N ARG A 167 10.93 -3.91 18.37
CA ARG A 167 10.88 -5.34 18.00
C ARG A 167 10.17 -5.50 16.67
N ALA A 168 9.03 -4.85 16.48
CA ALA A 168 8.31 -4.85 15.21
C ALA A 168 9.16 -4.26 14.07
N PHE A 169 9.88 -3.15 14.33
CA PHE A 169 10.84 -2.60 13.38
C PHE A 169 11.94 -3.60 13.01
N ALA A 170 12.60 -4.22 14.00
CA ALA A 170 13.68 -5.16 13.77
C ALA A 170 13.22 -6.40 13.00
N VAL A 171 12.04 -6.93 13.33
CA VAL A 171 11.45 -8.08 12.61
C VAL A 171 11.10 -7.70 11.17
N ALA A 172 10.51 -6.53 10.94
CA ALA A 172 10.20 -6.06 9.60
C ALA A 172 11.48 -5.83 8.77
N LEU A 173 12.52 -5.25 9.38
CA LEU A 173 13.80 -5.03 8.71
C LEU A 173 14.52 -6.34 8.39
N ALA A 174 14.61 -7.26 9.36
CA ALA A 174 15.26 -8.56 9.18
C ALA A 174 14.50 -9.43 8.16
N GLY A 175 13.17 -9.50 8.25
CA GLY A 175 12.34 -10.23 7.31
C GLY A 175 12.40 -9.64 5.90
N GLY A 176 12.39 -8.31 5.78
CA GLY A 176 12.54 -7.63 4.50
C GLY A 176 13.92 -7.84 3.88
N GLY A 177 14.98 -7.76 4.69
CA GLY A 177 16.35 -8.04 4.26
C GLY A 177 16.54 -9.50 3.82
N ALA A 178 16.01 -10.46 4.57
CA ALA A 178 16.05 -11.87 4.21
C ALA A 178 15.30 -12.16 2.90
N ALA A 179 14.13 -11.54 2.70
CA ALA A 179 13.38 -11.68 1.45
C ALA A 179 14.11 -11.03 0.25
N ALA A 180 14.71 -9.84 0.44
CA ALA A 180 15.50 -9.19 -0.61
C ALA A 180 16.73 -10.05 -0.99
N LEU A 181 17.45 -10.59 0.00
CA LEU A 181 18.56 -11.51 -0.22
C LEU A 181 18.09 -12.77 -0.95
N ALA A 182 16.95 -13.35 -0.57
CA ALA A 182 16.39 -14.51 -1.24
C ALA A 182 16.07 -14.23 -2.72
N ALA A 183 15.48 -13.06 -3.03
CA ALA A 183 15.21 -12.65 -4.41
C ALA A 183 16.49 -12.49 -5.25
N LEU A 184 17.58 -12.04 -4.64
CA LEU A 184 18.88 -11.88 -5.30
C LEU A 184 19.59 -13.21 -5.52
N LEU A 185 19.57 -14.11 -4.52
CA LEU A 185 20.25 -15.40 -4.56
C LEU A 185 19.48 -16.44 -5.39
N TRP A 186 18.15 -16.36 -5.39
CA TRP A 186 17.26 -17.24 -6.15
C TRP A 186 16.24 -16.40 -6.94
N PRO A 187 16.59 -15.93 -8.16
CA PRO A 187 15.72 -15.06 -8.96
C PRO A 187 14.30 -15.60 -9.17
N MET A 188 14.13 -16.93 -9.19
CA MET A 188 12.83 -17.60 -9.30
C MET A 188 11.86 -17.29 -8.16
N THR A 189 12.36 -16.87 -6.98
CA THR A 189 11.50 -16.47 -5.86
C THR A 189 11.10 -14.99 -5.92
N GLY A 190 11.64 -14.23 -6.88
CA GLY A 190 11.38 -12.81 -7.07
C GLY A 190 9.90 -12.42 -6.99
N PRO A 191 8.97 -13.14 -7.68
CA PRO A 191 7.55 -12.83 -7.66
C PRO A 191 6.89 -12.83 -6.27
N LEU A 192 7.47 -13.54 -5.29
CA LEU A 192 7.02 -13.56 -3.89
C LEU A 192 7.88 -12.64 -3.03
N CYS A 193 9.20 -12.76 -3.16
CA CYS A 193 10.16 -12.13 -2.27
C CYS A 193 10.25 -10.62 -2.46
N VAL A 194 10.08 -10.09 -3.68
CA VAL A 194 10.11 -8.64 -3.94
C VAL A 194 8.91 -7.92 -3.30
N PRO A 195 7.65 -8.36 -3.48
CA PRO A 195 6.51 -7.80 -2.75
C PRO A 195 6.67 -7.90 -1.24
N PHE A 196 7.14 -9.05 -0.73
CA PHE A 196 7.35 -9.25 0.70
C PHE A 196 8.40 -8.27 1.26
N ALA A 197 9.55 -8.17 0.59
CA ALA A 197 10.61 -7.24 0.95
C ALA A 197 10.12 -5.79 0.92
N THR A 198 9.31 -5.43 -0.06
CA THR A 198 8.73 -4.09 -0.17
C THR A 198 7.77 -3.78 0.98
N VAL A 199 6.84 -4.69 1.28
CA VAL A 199 5.90 -4.52 2.41
C VAL A 199 6.67 -4.39 3.72
N ALA A 200 7.62 -5.30 3.96
CA ALA A 200 8.42 -5.32 5.17
C ALA A 200 9.28 -4.05 5.31
N GLY A 201 9.93 -3.61 4.23
CA GLY A 201 10.71 -2.37 4.19
C GLY A 201 9.83 -1.13 4.42
N THR A 202 8.65 -1.09 3.80
CA THR A 202 7.67 0.00 4.00
C THR A 202 7.22 0.09 5.46
N VAL A 203 6.90 -1.05 6.07
CA VAL A 203 6.51 -1.15 7.49
C VAL A 203 7.68 -0.77 8.40
N ALA A 204 8.90 -1.20 8.10
CA ALA A 204 10.09 -0.82 8.85
C ALA A 204 10.33 0.70 8.81
N LEU A 205 10.20 1.32 7.63
CA LEU A 205 10.30 2.78 7.50
C LEU A 205 9.19 3.52 8.25
N ALA A 206 7.97 2.96 8.25
CA ALA A 206 6.85 3.51 9.00
C ALA A 206 7.08 3.42 10.53
N HIS A 207 7.60 2.31 11.03
CA HIS A 207 8.01 2.23 12.44
C HIS A 207 9.13 3.21 12.77
N LEU A 208 10.15 3.31 11.90
CA LEU A 208 11.29 4.21 12.09
C LEU A 208 10.87 5.68 12.17
N SER A 209 9.84 6.08 11.44
CA SER A 209 9.35 7.45 11.50
C SER A 209 8.55 7.78 12.77
N VAL A 210 8.09 6.76 13.51
CA VAL A 210 7.31 6.90 14.75
C VAL A 210 8.14 6.59 16.02
N MET A 211 9.29 5.92 15.90
CA MET A 211 10.20 5.60 17.02
C MET A 211 10.64 6.81 17.87
N ARG A 212 10.50 8.05 17.36
CA ARG A 212 10.81 9.29 18.12
C ARG A 212 9.67 9.79 19.02
N ARG A 213 8.54 9.08 19.10
CA ARG A 213 7.37 9.46 19.91
C ARG A 213 7.22 8.55 21.13
N HIS A 214 6.66 9.09 22.21
CA HIS A 214 6.27 8.27 23.36
C HIS A 214 5.25 7.21 22.91
N PRO A 215 5.49 5.92 23.20
CA PRO A 215 4.60 4.84 22.78
C PRO A 215 3.25 4.98 23.50
N HIS A 216 2.17 5.17 22.74
CA HIS A 216 0.84 5.01 23.30
C HIS A 216 0.60 3.53 23.61
N HIS A 217 0.13 3.27 24.82
CA HIS A 217 -0.10 1.91 25.33
C HIS A 217 -1.18 1.19 24.52
N TRP A 218 -1.11 -0.14 24.54
CA TRP A 218 -1.87 -1.07 23.71
C TRP A 218 -3.38 -0.80 23.78
N ARG A 219 -4.05 -0.67 22.63
CA ARG A 219 -5.48 -0.97 22.52
C ARG A 219 -5.62 -2.41 22.06
N LEU A 220 -5.54 -3.35 23.00
CA LEU A 220 -5.83 -4.77 22.76
C LEU A 220 -7.27 -4.97 22.27
N ASP A 221 -8.16 -4.08 22.69
CA ASP A 221 -9.50 -3.91 22.13
C ASP A 221 -9.45 -3.02 20.91
N GLY A 222 -8.81 -3.52 19.85
CA GLY A 222 -9.18 -3.12 18.50
C GLY A 222 -10.59 -3.62 18.22
N GLN A 223 -11.61 -3.09 18.93
CA GLN A 223 -12.97 -3.19 18.44
C GLN A 223 -12.88 -2.67 17.01
N ALA A 224 -13.15 -3.55 16.05
CA ALA A 224 -13.69 -3.11 14.77
C ALA A 224 -14.65 -1.99 15.13
N SER A 225 -14.52 -0.82 14.50
CA SER A 225 -15.50 0.24 14.68
C SER A 225 -16.83 -0.33 14.20
N GLY A 226 -17.49 -1.09 15.07
CA GLY A 226 -18.79 -1.63 14.89
C GLY A 226 -19.61 -0.41 14.65
N PHE A 227 -20.41 -0.45 13.60
CA PHE A 227 -21.58 0.38 13.54
C PHE A 227 -22.29 0.22 14.89
N ARG A 228 -22.08 1.16 15.82
CA ARG A 228 -23.16 1.56 16.69
C ARG A 228 -24.13 2.19 15.72
N LEU A 229 -25.04 1.36 15.19
CA LEU A 229 -26.36 1.83 14.81
C LEU A 229 -26.80 2.64 16.02
N SER A 230 -26.66 3.95 15.95
CA SER A 230 -27.39 4.83 16.82
C SER A 230 -28.85 4.51 16.50
N LEU A 231 -29.44 3.61 17.29
CA LEU A 231 -30.88 3.50 17.37
C LEU A 231 -31.38 4.94 17.49
N PRO A 232 -32.20 5.42 16.56
CA PRO A 232 -32.77 6.76 16.70
C PRO A 232 -33.42 6.77 18.08
N ARG A 233 -32.92 7.64 18.97
CA ARG A 233 -33.57 7.87 20.26
C ARG A 233 -34.97 8.33 19.92
N LEU A 234 -35.96 7.46 20.15
CA LEU A 234 -37.36 7.85 20.07
C LEU A 234 -37.53 9.08 20.97
N PRO A 235 -38.14 10.17 20.48
CA PRO A 235 -38.39 11.33 21.31
C PRO A 235 -39.22 10.86 22.51
N SER A 236 -38.69 11.08 23.71
CA SER A 236 -39.43 10.91 24.95
C SER A 236 -40.71 11.74 24.85
N ARG A 237 -41.87 11.08 24.96
CA ARG A 237 -43.16 11.75 25.01
C ARG A 237 -43.17 12.75 26.18
N PRO A 238 -43.70 13.97 25.98
CA PRO A 238 -43.94 14.88 27.09
C PRO A 238 -45.10 14.31 27.92
N PHE A 239 -44.85 14.10 29.20
CA PHE A 239 -45.87 14.12 30.26
C PHE A 239 -45.50 15.29 31.17
#